data_AF-A0A8J7X2V0-F1
#
_entry.id   AF-A0A8J7X2V0-F1
#
_cell.length_a   1.000
_cell.length_b   1.000
_cell.length_c   1.000
_cell.angle_alpha   90.00
_cell.angle_beta   90.00
_cell.angle_gamma   90.00
#
_symmetry.space_group_name_H-M   'P 1'
#
loop_
_entity.id
_entity.type
_entity.pdbx_description
1 polymer ?
#
loop_
_entity_poly.entity_id
_entity_poly.type
_entity_poly.pdbx_seq_one_letter_code
_entity_poly.pdbx_strand_id
1 'polypeptide(L)'
;MGEVNKYFVWGVKKLFGLASTKIRLARESDTTYVQPKPLLLAELLSEKRIQTVDEAQERFTELKDTIDYGVESMMSSTVLELMDIIEGVKHRFEPPEFFPLVDDTVLGSIEKQVDAGDILNILIMDETSNPGVNLYIGYDPPHDAIHFGRVPTNLSKYLFYAFKSDILSDNMRLKKTNVCIGRKTLINESIYFALIHYGAKTIR
;
A
#
# COMPACT_ATOMS: atom_id res chain seq x y z
N MET A 1 -22.87 9.36 -14.19
CA MET A 1 -22.01 8.50 -13.33
C MET A 1 -21.27 7.56 -14.27
N GLY A 2 -19.94 7.59 -14.26
CA GLY A 2 -19.13 6.69 -15.09
C GLY A 2 -19.27 5.23 -14.61
N GLU A 3 -19.10 4.28 -15.52
CA GLU A 3 -19.08 2.86 -15.19
C GLU A 3 -17.82 2.57 -14.34
N VAL A 4 -18.01 2.08 -13.11
CA VAL A 4 -16.89 1.74 -12.22
C VAL A 4 -16.04 0.63 -12.84
N ASN A 5 -14.72 0.76 -12.76
CA ASN A 5 -13.80 -0.23 -13.30
C ASN A 5 -13.97 -1.61 -12.62
N LYS A 6 -14.43 -2.59 -13.40
CA LYS A 6 -14.71 -3.98 -12.98
C LYS A 6 -13.48 -4.65 -12.38
N TYR A 7 -12.29 -4.36 -12.93
CA TYR A 7 -11.03 -4.90 -12.44
C TYR A 7 -10.66 -4.34 -11.07
N PHE A 8 -10.97 -3.06 -10.82
CA PHE A 8 -10.74 -2.46 -9.51
C PHE A 8 -11.60 -3.18 -8.46
N VAL A 9 -12.91 -3.32 -8.71
CA VAL A 9 -13.85 -4.04 -7.83
C VAL A 9 -13.38 -5.48 -7.53
N TRP A 10 -12.98 -6.22 -8.57
CA TRP A 10 -12.46 -7.58 -8.38
C TRP A 10 -11.14 -7.62 -7.61
N GLY A 11 -10.27 -6.63 -7.83
CA GLY A 11 -9.04 -6.43 -7.07
C GLY A 11 -9.30 -6.21 -5.59
N VAL A 12 -10.20 -5.29 -5.24
CA VAL A 12 -10.58 -5.04 -3.84
C VAL A 12 -11.13 -6.31 -3.18
N LYS A 13 -12.00 -7.06 -3.87
CA LYS A 13 -12.52 -8.35 -3.37
C LYS A 13 -11.41 -9.39 -3.13
N LYS A 14 -10.40 -9.45 -4.00
CA LYS A 14 -9.22 -10.31 -3.81
C LYS A 14 -8.38 -9.86 -2.63
N LEU A 15 -8.25 -8.54 -2.41
CA LEU A 15 -7.51 -7.99 -1.29
C LEU A 15 -8.20 -8.29 0.04
N PHE A 16 -9.54 -8.23 0.11
CA PHE A 16 -10.29 -8.74 1.27
C PHE A 16 -10.01 -10.23 1.53
N GLY A 17 -10.00 -11.07 0.49
CA GLY A 17 -9.65 -12.49 0.63
C GLY A 17 -8.24 -12.71 1.18
N LEU A 18 -7.28 -11.90 0.73
CA LEU A 18 -5.90 -11.92 1.24
C LEU A 18 -5.85 -11.48 2.71
N ALA A 19 -6.46 -10.35 3.06
CA ALA A 19 -6.48 -9.83 4.44
C ALA A 19 -7.12 -10.83 5.41
N SER A 20 -8.26 -11.42 5.05
CA SER A 20 -8.90 -12.48 5.83
C SER A 20 -7.97 -13.67 6.07
N THR A 21 -7.23 -14.08 5.05
CA THR A 21 -6.24 -15.16 5.16
C THR A 21 -5.11 -14.79 6.11
N LYS A 22 -4.56 -13.57 6.02
CA LYS A 22 -3.46 -13.12 6.88
C LYS A 22 -3.88 -12.96 8.34
N ILE A 23 -5.09 -12.44 8.60
CA ILE A 23 -5.65 -12.35 9.97
C ILE A 23 -5.81 -13.75 10.57
N ARG A 24 -6.35 -14.71 9.81
CA ARG A 24 -6.49 -16.11 10.26
C ARG A 24 -5.12 -16.71 10.61
N LEU A 25 -4.13 -16.59 9.73
CA LEU A 25 -2.77 -17.10 9.96
C LEU A 25 -2.09 -16.43 11.17
N ALA A 26 -2.35 -15.14 11.39
CA ALA A 26 -1.86 -14.42 12.58
C ALA A 26 -2.38 -15.06 13.86
N ARG A 27 -3.69 -15.37 13.91
CA ARG A 27 -4.33 -16.06 15.04
C ARG A 27 -3.82 -17.49 15.22
N GLU A 28 -3.66 -18.23 14.12
CA GLU A 28 -3.08 -19.59 14.14
C GLU A 28 -1.62 -19.62 14.61
N SER A 29 -0.93 -18.48 14.55
CA SER A 29 0.46 -18.30 14.99
C SER A 29 0.57 -17.54 16.31
N ASP A 30 -0.51 -17.49 17.10
CA ASP A 30 -0.58 -16.81 18.41
C ASP A 30 -0.10 -15.34 18.38
N THR A 31 -0.39 -14.64 17.29
CA THR A 31 -0.10 -13.20 17.16
C THR A 31 -1.20 -12.39 17.84
N THR A 32 -0.84 -11.68 18.91
CA THR A 32 -1.81 -10.86 19.66
C THR A 32 -1.88 -9.41 19.17
N TYR A 33 -0.71 -8.80 18.93
CA TYR A 33 -0.60 -7.38 18.59
C TYR A 33 -0.24 -7.20 17.12
N VAL A 34 -0.69 -6.11 16.52
CA VAL A 34 -0.20 -5.69 15.19
C VAL A 34 1.19 -5.05 15.29
N GLN A 35 1.90 -4.98 14.17
CA GLN A 35 3.17 -4.28 14.05
C GLN A 35 3.21 -3.37 12.81
N PRO A 36 3.37 -2.05 12.95
CA PRO A 36 3.47 -1.28 14.20
C PRO A 36 2.18 -1.31 15.02
N LYS A 37 2.28 -0.84 16.27
CA LYS A 37 1.16 -0.69 17.20
C LYS A 37 0.98 0.80 17.54
N PRO A 38 -0.05 1.50 17.03
CA PRO A 38 -1.13 1.02 16.17
C PRO A 38 -0.74 0.87 14.68
N LEU A 39 -1.66 0.33 13.87
CA LEU A 39 -1.63 0.40 12.40
C LEU A 39 -1.69 1.86 11.94
N LEU A 40 -0.61 2.34 11.37
CA LEU A 40 -0.34 3.76 11.20
C LEU A 40 -1.10 4.40 10.03
N LEU A 41 -1.24 3.68 8.91
CA LEU A 41 -1.99 4.18 7.75
C LEU A 41 -3.50 4.08 8.01
N ALA A 42 -3.96 3.01 8.66
CA ALA A 42 -5.35 2.88 9.04
C ALA A 42 -5.77 3.95 10.08
N GLU A 43 -4.93 4.24 11.09
CA GLU A 43 -5.15 5.33 12.04
C GLU A 43 -5.21 6.69 11.32
N LEU A 44 -4.34 6.91 10.33
CA LEU A 44 -4.34 8.15 9.54
C LEU A 44 -5.62 8.33 8.70
N LEU A 45 -6.13 7.26 8.09
CA LEU A 45 -7.28 7.32 7.17
C LEU A 45 -8.64 7.31 7.87
N SER A 46 -8.74 6.63 9.00
CA SER A 46 -10.01 6.36 9.67
C SER A 46 -10.09 6.89 11.10
N GLU A 47 -9.00 7.47 11.62
CA GLU A 47 -8.83 7.89 13.02
C GLU A 47 -8.98 6.74 14.04
N LYS A 48 -9.07 5.48 13.58
CA LYS A 48 -9.20 4.30 14.43
C LYS A 48 -7.84 3.77 14.83
N ARG A 49 -7.62 3.63 16.14
CA ARG A 49 -6.38 3.05 16.70
C ARG A 49 -6.47 1.54 16.76
N ILE A 50 -5.95 0.85 15.76
CA ILE A 50 -5.95 -0.62 15.69
C ILE A 50 -4.63 -1.14 16.24
N GLN A 51 -4.66 -1.86 17.36
CA GLN A 51 -3.48 -2.26 18.12
C GLN A 51 -3.31 -3.79 18.22
N THR A 52 -4.39 -4.54 18.01
CA THR A 52 -4.46 -6.00 18.14
C THR A 52 -4.93 -6.66 16.86
N VAL A 53 -4.65 -7.95 16.73
CA VAL A 53 -5.17 -8.76 15.60
C VAL A 53 -6.70 -8.86 15.63
N ASP A 54 -7.31 -8.83 16.82
CA ASP A 54 -8.77 -8.85 16.95
C ASP A 54 -9.40 -7.52 16.51
N GLU A 55 -8.83 -6.38 16.90
CA GLU A 55 -9.28 -5.07 16.37
C GLU A 55 -9.07 -4.97 14.85
N ALA A 56 -8.02 -5.59 14.31
CA ALA A 56 -7.81 -5.68 12.86
C ALA A 56 -8.89 -6.53 12.17
N GLN A 57 -9.35 -7.61 12.82
CA GLN A 57 -10.49 -8.42 12.36
C GLN A 57 -11.81 -7.64 12.42
N GLU A 58 -12.04 -6.86 13.47
CA GLU A 58 -13.21 -5.99 13.60
C GLU A 58 -13.22 -4.95 12.48
N ARG A 59 -12.11 -4.24 12.28
CA ARG A 59 -11.98 -3.25 11.19
C ARG A 59 -12.18 -3.89 9.83
N PHE A 60 -11.61 -5.06 9.59
CA PHE A 60 -11.81 -5.82 8.35
C PHE A 60 -13.30 -6.07 8.08
N THR A 61 -14.06 -6.49 9.10
CA THR A 61 -15.49 -6.77 8.98
C THR A 61 -16.27 -5.49 8.68
N GLU A 62 -15.99 -4.40 9.40
CA GLU A 62 -16.61 -3.10 9.13
C GLU A 62 -16.37 -2.61 7.70
N LEU A 63 -15.12 -2.67 7.22
CA LEU A 63 -14.78 -2.30 5.84
C LEU A 63 -15.57 -3.12 4.83
N LYS A 64 -15.69 -4.43 5.09
CA LYS A 64 -16.42 -5.35 4.20
C LYS A 64 -17.91 -5.07 4.17
N ASP A 65 -18.50 -4.72 5.31
CA ASP A 65 -19.94 -4.50 5.45
C ASP A 65 -20.37 -3.10 4.97
N THR A 66 -19.46 -2.13 4.99
CA THR A 66 -19.76 -0.74 4.61
C THR A 66 -19.29 -0.34 3.22
N ILE A 67 -18.39 -1.08 2.58
CA ILE A 67 -17.86 -0.70 1.27
C ILE A 67 -18.95 -0.58 0.20
N ASP A 68 -19.04 0.62 -0.40
CA ASP A 68 -19.77 0.84 -1.64
C ASP A 68 -18.82 0.74 -2.84
N TYR A 69 -18.96 -0.33 -3.61
CA TYR A 69 -18.18 -0.55 -4.84
C TYR A 69 -18.52 0.44 -5.96
N GLY A 70 -19.56 1.26 -5.80
CA GLY A 70 -19.89 2.38 -6.68
C GLY A 70 -19.03 3.63 -6.44
N VAL A 71 -18.31 3.71 -5.31
CA VAL A 71 -17.60 4.91 -4.86
C VAL A 71 -16.08 4.68 -4.85
N GLU A 72 -15.38 5.28 -5.81
CA GLU A 72 -13.94 5.08 -6.00
C GLU A 72 -13.09 5.50 -4.80
N SER A 73 -13.47 6.58 -4.10
CA SER A 73 -12.75 7.03 -2.90
C SER A 73 -12.85 6.03 -1.76
N MET A 74 -14.04 5.45 -1.56
CA MET A 74 -14.27 4.43 -0.55
C MET A 74 -13.49 3.14 -0.85
N MET A 75 -13.49 2.71 -2.11
CA MET A 75 -12.68 1.56 -2.54
C MET A 75 -11.18 1.83 -2.37
N SER A 76 -10.71 3.01 -2.74
CA SER A 76 -9.28 3.37 -2.65
C SER A 76 -8.80 3.44 -1.20
N SER A 77 -9.56 4.10 -0.31
CA SER A 77 -9.27 4.11 1.13
C SER A 77 -9.28 2.69 1.70
N THR A 78 -10.28 1.87 1.33
CA THR A 78 -10.35 0.47 1.77
C THR A 78 -9.14 -0.33 1.34
N VAL A 79 -8.63 -0.14 0.12
CA VAL A 79 -7.41 -0.81 -0.36
C VAL A 79 -6.22 -0.45 0.52
N LEU A 80 -6.03 0.84 0.82
CA LEU A 80 -4.91 1.29 1.66
C LEU A 80 -5.00 0.73 3.09
N GLU A 81 -6.19 0.74 3.69
CA GLU A 81 -6.39 0.16 5.03
C GLU A 81 -6.19 -1.36 5.03
N LEU A 82 -6.64 -2.09 4.01
CA LEU A 82 -6.42 -3.52 3.90
C LEU A 82 -4.93 -3.86 3.71
N MET A 83 -4.17 -3.04 2.97
CA MET A 83 -2.71 -3.19 2.87
C MET A 83 -2.06 -3.05 4.26
N ASP A 84 -2.46 -2.04 5.03
CA ASP A 84 -1.90 -1.80 6.36
C ASP A 84 -2.25 -2.92 7.35
N ILE A 85 -3.49 -3.42 7.31
CA ILE A 85 -3.91 -4.61 8.08
C ILE A 85 -3.05 -5.83 7.69
N ILE A 86 -2.88 -6.09 6.39
CA ILE A 86 -2.08 -7.22 5.90
C ILE A 86 -0.64 -7.14 6.42
N GLU A 87 0.03 -5.99 6.26
CA GLU A 87 1.39 -5.81 6.74
C GLU A 87 1.48 -5.91 8.27
N GLY A 88 0.50 -5.35 8.96
CA GLY A 88 0.45 -5.30 10.41
C GLY A 88 0.33 -6.65 11.10
N VAL A 89 -0.45 -7.57 10.53
CA VAL A 89 -0.72 -8.87 11.17
C VAL A 89 0.28 -9.96 10.79
N LYS A 90 1.07 -9.77 9.72
CA LYS A 90 1.83 -10.87 9.10
C LYS A 90 3.20 -11.18 9.72
N HIS A 91 3.66 -10.32 10.64
CA HIS A 91 5.05 -10.28 11.14
C HIS A 91 5.55 -11.54 11.89
N ARG A 92 4.67 -12.42 12.40
CA ARG A 92 5.10 -13.66 13.09
C ARG A 92 5.16 -14.91 12.22
N PHE A 93 4.50 -14.93 11.07
CA PHE A 93 4.36 -16.14 10.25
C PHE A 93 4.87 -15.98 8.82
N GLU A 94 5.05 -14.75 8.34
CA GLU A 94 5.65 -14.52 7.03
C GLU A 94 7.18 -14.55 7.09
N PRO A 95 7.83 -15.15 6.07
CA PRO A 95 9.26 -15.04 5.88
C PRO A 95 9.74 -13.57 5.81
N PRO A 96 10.94 -13.26 6.34
CA PRO A 96 11.48 -11.90 6.35
C PRO A 96 11.56 -11.19 5.00
N GLU A 97 11.77 -11.96 3.94
CA GLU A 97 11.85 -11.47 2.56
C GLU A 97 10.55 -10.83 2.03
N PHE A 98 9.42 -11.03 2.71
CA PHE A 98 8.15 -10.38 2.37
C PHE A 98 7.87 -9.10 3.16
N PHE A 99 8.77 -8.68 4.06
CA PHE A 99 8.66 -7.39 4.73
C PHE A 99 9.28 -6.27 3.88
N PRO A 100 8.93 -4.99 4.16
CA PRO A 100 9.61 -3.86 3.55
C PRO A 100 11.13 -3.93 3.81
N LEU A 101 11.93 -3.75 2.75
CA LEU A 101 13.39 -3.82 2.80
C LEU A 101 14.04 -2.46 3.11
N VAL A 102 13.25 -1.38 3.05
CA VAL A 102 13.73 -0.03 3.32
C VAL A 102 13.33 0.45 4.71
N ASP A 103 14.19 1.27 5.31
CA ASP A 103 13.96 1.96 6.56
C ASP A 103 13.62 3.45 6.34
N ASP A 104 13.43 4.18 7.44
CA ASP A 104 13.06 5.59 7.39
C ASP A 104 14.23 6.47 6.89
N THR A 105 15.48 5.99 6.99
CA THR A 105 16.65 6.68 6.42
C THR A 105 16.57 6.71 4.89
N VAL A 106 16.22 5.57 4.29
CA VAL A 106 16.01 5.47 2.83
C VAL A 106 14.79 6.28 2.40
N LEU A 107 13.68 6.25 3.16
CA LEU A 107 12.52 7.09 2.86
C LEU A 107 12.86 8.59 2.90
N GLY A 108 13.66 9.03 3.88
CA GLY A 108 14.15 10.40 3.95
C GLY A 108 15.11 10.78 2.81
N SER A 109 15.87 9.83 2.24
CA SER A 109 16.71 10.11 1.07
C SER A 109 15.90 10.23 -0.22
N ILE A 110 14.81 9.47 -0.35
CA ILE A 110 13.84 9.62 -1.45
C ILE A 110 13.20 10.99 -1.38
N GLU A 111 12.69 11.40 -0.22
CA GLU A 111 12.06 12.69 -0.01
C GLU A 111 12.98 13.87 -0.40
N LYS A 112 14.25 13.83 0.00
CA LYS A 112 15.24 14.86 -0.36
C LYS A 112 15.46 14.97 -1.87
N GLN A 113 15.49 13.85 -2.59
CA GLN A 113 15.65 13.85 -4.04
C GLN A 113 14.41 14.46 -4.73
N VAL A 114 13.21 14.11 -4.24
CA VAL A 114 11.94 14.68 -4.75
C VAL A 114 11.84 16.18 -4.46
N ASP A 115 12.32 16.64 -3.30
CA ASP A 115 12.43 18.06 -2.96
C ASP A 115 13.38 18.80 -3.92
N ALA A 116 14.53 18.18 -4.22
CA ALA A 116 15.52 18.70 -5.17
C ALA A 116 15.04 18.76 -6.63
N GLY A 117 13.90 18.13 -6.95
CA GLY A 117 13.26 18.25 -8.27
C GLY A 117 12.89 16.92 -8.91
N ASP A 118 13.37 15.80 -8.38
CA ASP A 118 13.14 14.49 -8.99
C ASP A 118 11.68 14.05 -8.89
N ILE A 119 11.28 13.19 -9.83
CA ILE A 119 10.00 12.50 -9.82
C ILE A 119 10.20 11.13 -9.18
N LEU A 120 9.32 10.75 -8.26
CA LEU A 120 9.28 9.41 -7.70
C LEU A 120 8.43 8.51 -8.60
N ASN A 121 9.00 7.39 -9.05
CA ASN A 121 8.30 6.38 -9.85
C ASN A 121 8.10 5.13 -8.99
N ILE A 122 6.85 4.80 -8.64
CA ILE A 122 6.50 3.56 -7.96
C ILE A 122 6.33 2.46 -9.04
N LEU A 123 7.22 1.48 -9.04
CA LEU A 123 7.25 0.41 -10.04
C LEU A 123 6.65 -0.88 -9.44
N ILE A 124 5.38 -1.18 -9.74
CA ILE A 124 4.72 -2.40 -9.26
C ILE A 124 5.00 -3.53 -10.25
N MET A 125 5.99 -4.37 -9.93
CA MET A 125 6.47 -5.46 -10.76
C MET A 125 6.78 -5.02 -12.20
N ASP A 126 7.24 -3.78 -12.36
CA ASP A 126 7.67 -3.20 -13.63
C ASP A 126 9.18 -3.09 -13.61
N GLU A 127 9.83 -3.76 -14.57
CA GLU A 127 11.28 -3.80 -14.68
C GLU A 127 11.84 -2.62 -15.50
N THR A 128 10.96 -1.72 -15.96
CA THR A 128 11.33 -0.55 -16.74
C THR A 128 11.60 0.64 -15.83
N SER A 129 12.88 0.95 -15.65
CA SER A 129 13.29 2.17 -14.93
C SER A 129 12.91 3.43 -15.69
N ASN A 130 12.51 4.45 -14.94
CA ASN A 130 12.10 5.73 -15.46
C ASN A 130 13.01 6.86 -14.91
N PRO A 131 13.15 8.00 -15.61
CA PRO A 131 13.90 9.14 -15.07
C PRO A 131 13.36 9.59 -13.71
N GLY A 132 14.25 9.76 -12.74
CA GLY A 132 13.92 10.12 -11.35
C GLY A 132 14.24 9.00 -10.36
N VAL A 133 13.59 9.02 -9.20
CA VAL A 133 13.79 8.03 -8.14
C VAL A 133 12.87 6.84 -8.40
N ASN A 134 13.43 5.66 -8.66
CA ASN A 134 12.64 4.45 -8.90
C ASN A 134 12.49 3.63 -7.62
N LEU A 135 11.25 3.46 -7.15
CA LEU A 135 10.89 2.64 -6.00
C LEU A 135 10.23 1.35 -6.47
N TYR A 136 10.96 0.24 -6.43
CA TYR A 136 10.52 -1.03 -7.03
C TYR A 136 9.91 -2.00 -6.03
N ILE A 137 8.82 -2.64 -6.45
CA ILE A 137 8.12 -3.70 -5.72
C ILE A 137 8.07 -4.95 -6.59
N GLY A 138 8.69 -6.04 -6.13
CA GLY A 138 8.72 -7.32 -6.84
C GLY A 138 9.92 -8.17 -6.42
N TYR A 139 10.17 -9.27 -7.13
CA TYR A 139 11.27 -10.18 -6.79
C TYR A 139 12.62 -9.66 -7.28
N ASP A 140 12.67 -9.20 -8.54
CA ASP A 140 13.91 -8.89 -9.24
C ASP A 140 13.93 -7.40 -9.64
N PRO A 141 14.51 -6.51 -8.80
CA PRO A 141 14.53 -5.08 -9.07
C PRO A 141 15.46 -4.73 -10.25
N PRO A 142 15.12 -3.70 -11.04
CA PRO A 142 16.07 -3.07 -11.96
C PRO A 142 17.31 -2.56 -11.21
N HIS A 143 18.46 -2.54 -11.89
CA HIS A 143 19.75 -2.20 -11.28
C HIS A 143 19.80 -0.82 -10.62
N ASP A 144 19.06 0.14 -11.15
CA ASP A 144 18.99 1.54 -10.71
C ASP A 144 17.77 1.85 -9.83
N ALA A 145 17.02 0.83 -9.40
CA ALA A 145 15.85 0.99 -8.53
C ALA A 145 16.15 0.67 -7.07
N ILE A 146 15.52 1.43 -6.16
CA ILE A 146 15.47 1.11 -4.74
C ILE A 146 14.49 -0.03 -4.55
N HIS A 147 15.00 -1.19 -4.12
CA HIS A 147 14.15 -2.36 -3.84
C HIS A 147 13.38 -2.15 -2.54
N PHE A 148 12.08 -1.85 -2.66
CA PHE A 148 11.24 -1.53 -1.52
C PHE A 148 10.72 -2.78 -0.79
N GLY A 149 10.40 -3.83 -1.53
CA GLY A 149 9.89 -5.09 -1.01
C GLY A 149 9.38 -6.00 -2.11
N ARG A 150 9.00 -7.23 -1.75
CA ARG A 150 8.55 -8.25 -2.72
C ARG A 150 7.06 -8.24 -3.01
N VAL A 151 6.26 -7.62 -2.15
CA VAL A 151 4.79 -7.62 -2.26
C VAL A 151 4.24 -6.19 -2.26
N PRO A 152 3.22 -5.90 -3.07
CA PRO A 152 2.71 -4.54 -3.22
C PRO A 152 2.04 -3.99 -1.96
N THR A 153 1.60 -4.85 -1.04
CA THR A 153 1.05 -4.42 0.25
C THR A 153 2.10 -3.74 1.12
N ASN A 154 3.41 -3.99 0.91
CA ASN A 154 4.48 -3.28 1.61
C ASN A 154 4.34 -1.75 1.46
N LEU A 155 3.74 -1.26 0.36
CA LEU A 155 3.55 0.17 0.09
C LEU A 155 2.77 0.90 1.19
N SER A 156 2.06 0.21 2.09
CA SER A 156 1.42 0.85 3.25
C SER A 156 2.43 1.66 4.07
N LYS A 157 3.66 1.16 4.25
CA LYS A 157 4.74 1.85 4.94
C LYS A 157 5.12 3.17 4.24
N TYR A 158 5.31 3.12 2.92
CA TYR A 158 5.65 4.30 2.14
C TYR A 158 4.50 5.32 2.16
N LEU A 159 3.25 4.86 1.99
CA LEU A 159 2.10 5.75 1.93
C LEU A 159 1.86 6.50 3.24
N PHE A 160 2.02 5.82 4.38
CA PHE A 160 1.99 6.49 5.67
C PHE A 160 3.07 7.58 5.79
N TYR A 161 4.31 7.28 5.38
CA TYR A 161 5.40 8.26 5.37
C TYR A 161 5.06 9.44 4.45
N ALA A 162 4.66 9.16 3.21
CA ALA A 162 4.38 10.16 2.19
C ALA A 162 3.23 11.09 2.59
N PHE A 163 2.14 10.57 3.16
CA PHE A 163 0.99 11.36 3.59
C PHE A 163 1.26 12.27 4.80
N LYS A 164 2.36 12.03 5.53
CA LYS A 164 2.83 12.92 6.59
C LYS A 164 3.86 13.95 6.13
N SER A 165 4.30 13.85 4.88
CA SER A 165 5.29 14.74 4.29
C SER A 165 4.60 15.80 3.44
N ASP A 166 4.90 17.07 3.72
CA ASP A 166 4.47 18.22 2.91
C ASP A 166 5.20 18.28 1.55
N ILE A 167 6.30 17.54 1.41
CA ILE A 167 7.08 17.41 0.17
C ILE A 167 6.44 16.37 -0.75
N LEU A 168 6.14 15.20 -0.19
CA LEU A 168 5.62 14.05 -0.94
C LEU A 168 4.09 14.07 -1.07
N SER A 169 3.37 14.86 -0.28
CA SER A 169 1.92 14.96 -0.37
C SER A 169 1.38 16.36 -0.02
N ASP A 170 0.12 16.60 -0.39
CA ASP A 170 -0.71 17.70 0.10
C ASP A 170 -2.13 17.17 0.33
N ASN A 171 -2.63 17.29 1.55
CA ASN A 171 -3.95 16.78 1.95
C ASN A 171 -4.18 15.32 1.52
N MET A 172 -3.21 14.44 1.84
CA MET A 172 -3.15 13.02 1.43
C MET A 172 -3.13 12.77 -0.09
N ARG A 173 -2.94 13.80 -0.92
CA ARG A 173 -2.69 13.62 -2.36
C ARG A 173 -1.19 13.57 -2.61
N LEU A 174 -0.69 12.49 -3.19
CA LEU A 174 0.69 12.29 -3.59
C LEU A 174 1.13 13.37 -4.59
N LYS A 175 2.30 13.94 -4.36
CA LYS A 175 3.00 14.92 -5.22
C LYS A 175 4.12 14.24 -5.96
N LYS A 176 4.42 14.74 -7.17
CA LYS A 176 5.55 14.31 -8.02
C LYS A 176 5.74 12.78 -8.05
N THR A 177 4.65 12.04 -8.01
CA THR A 177 4.65 10.58 -7.92
C THR A 177 4.00 10.03 -9.17
N ASN A 178 4.72 9.17 -9.87
CA ASN A 178 4.21 8.33 -10.91
C ASN A 178 4.03 6.90 -10.39
N VAL A 179 3.17 6.14 -11.04
CA VAL A 179 3.00 4.71 -10.79
C VAL A 179 2.98 3.93 -12.11
N CYS A 180 3.71 2.83 -12.13
CA CYS A 180 3.77 1.85 -13.22
C CYS A 180 3.29 0.48 -12.72
N ILE A 181 2.73 -0.31 -13.62
CA ILE A 181 2.31 -1.69 -13.33
C ILE A 181 2.77 -2.60 -14.47
N GLY A 182 3.78 -3.43 -14.20
CA GLY A 182 4.29 -4.40 -15.18
C GLY A 182 3.40 -5.65 -15.22
N ARG A 183 3.24 -6.33 -14.08
CA ARG A 183 2.37 -7.51 -13.97
C ARG A 183 0.96 -7.15 -13.49
N LYS A 184 -0.01 -7.28 -14.39
CA LYS A 184 -1.43 -7.00 -14.13
C LYS A 184 -2.15 -8.14 -13.40
N THR A 185 -1.94 -8.23 -12.09
CA THR A 185 -2.78 -9.07 -11.21
C THR A 185 -3.92 -8.23 -10.64
N LEU A 186 -5.03 -8.86 -10.23
CA LEU A 186 -6.17 -8.14 -9.63
C LEU A 186 -5.77 -7.30 -8.41
N ILE A 187 -4.86 -7.81 -7.56
CA ILE A 187 -4.37 -7.08 -6.39
C ILE A 187 -3.51 -5.88 -6.83
N ASN A 188 -2.58 -6.09 -7.76
CA ASN A 188 -1.72 -5.01 -8.27
C ASN A 188 -2.57 -3.91 -8.92
N GLU A 189 -3.57 -4.28 -9.72
CA GLU A 189 -4.52 -3.34 -10.34
C GLU A 189 -5.26 -2.53 -9.27
N SER A 190 -5.78 -3.15 -8.20
CA SER A 190 -6.46 -2.39 -7.15
C SER A 190 -5.56 -1.40 -6.41
N ILE A 191 -4.30 -1.78 -6.17
CA ILE A 191 -3.33 -0.90 -5.50
C ILE A 191 -2.94 0.24 -6.46
N TYR A 192 -2.69 -0.08 -7.72
CA TYR A 192 -2.44 0.89 -8.79
C TYR A 192 -3.57 1.92 -8.91
N PHE A 193 -4.84 1.49 -8.97
CA PHE A 193 -5.99 2.40 -9.01
C PHE A 193 -6.11 3.25 -7.75
N ALA A 194 -5.88 2.67 -6.57
CA ALA A 194 -5.88 3.43 -5.32
C ALA A 194 -4.81 4.53 -5.32
N LEU A 195 -3.59 4.24 -5.77
CA LEU A 195 -2.51 5.24 -5.89
C LEU A 195 -2.90 6.39 -6.82
N ILE A 196 -3.53 6.10 -7.96
CA ILE A 196 -4.03 7.12 -8.89
C ILE A 196 -5.09 8.00 -8.24
N HIS A 197 -6.03 7.39 -7.51
CA HIS A 197 -7.06 8.12 -6.78
C HIS A 197 -6.43 9.12 -5.78
N TYR A 198 -5.37 8.68 -5.09
CA TYR A 198 -4.56 9.52 -4.19
C TYR A 198 -3.52 10.39 -4.91
N GLY A 199 -3.64 10.62 -6.22
CA GLY A 199 -2.89 11.66 -6.93
C GLY A 199 -1.63 11.21 -7.68
N ALA A 200 -1.29 9.91 -7.66
CA ALA A 200 -0.23 9.40 -8.52
C ALA A 200 -0.62 9.51 -10.00
N LYS A 201 0.35 9.80 -10.86
CA LYS A 201 0.16 9.83 -12.33
C LYS A 201 0.55 8.51 -12.95
N THR A 202 -0.16 8.12 -14.00
CA THR A 202 0.15 6.91 -14.75
C THR A 202 1.23 7.22 -15.78
N ILE A 203 2.26 6.37 -15.86
CA ILE A 203 3.27 6.40 -16.91
C ILE A 203 3.44 5.00 -17.51
N ARG A 204 4.30 4.87 -18.53
CA ARG A 204 4.57 3.61 -19.24
C ARG A 204 5.94 3.07 -18.91
#